data_AF-A0A955PK73-F1
#
_entry.id   AF-A0A955PK73-F1
#
_cell.length_a   1.000
_cell.length_b   1.000
_cell.length_c   1.000
_cell.angle_alpha   90.00
_cell.angle_beta   90.00
_cell.angle_gamma   90.00
#
_symmetry.space_group_name_H-M   'P 1'
#
loop_
_entity.id
_entity.type
_entity.pdbx_description
1 polymer ?
#
loop_
_entity_poly.entity_id
_entity_poly.type
_entity_poly.pdbx_seq_one_letter_code
_entity_poly.pdbx_strand_id
1 'polypeptide(L)'
;GLSLRPLVETGAVEEWRDNVCYDFESCGRVIRSSQYKYAMAYKHSGFYDDLLVDAKTGQPKAFEPGQGHTYERLPRCLLFDMKNDPWELTNLAEDPAYAEVIVEHERMLRDDWEAKMIPGSHFDRGKRASAIRLNRPL
;
A
#
# COMPACT_ATOMS: atom_id res chain seq x y z
N GLY A 1 -0.73 5.87 11.31
CA GLY A 1 -0.98 4.71 12.20
C GLY A 1 -2.02 5.08 13.25
N LEU A 2 -2.67 4.10 13.89
CA LEU A 2 -3.60 4.35 15.01
C LEU A 2 -2.86 4.24 16.35
N SER A 3 -3.31 5.01 17.34
CA SER A 3 -2.79 4.92 18.71
C SER A 3 -3.14 3.57 19.34
N LEU A 4 -2.18 2.94 20.03
CA LEU A 4 -2.40 1.73 20.83
C LEU A 4 -2.91 2.05 22.25
N ARG A 5 -2.93 3.33 22.63
CA ARG A 5 -3.26 3.77 23.97
C ARG A 5 -4.64 3.27 24.45
N PRO A 6 -5.73 3.33 23.66
CA PRO A 6 -7.03 2.81 24.10
C PRO A 6 -6.95 1.33 24.47
N LEU A 7 -6.29 0.51 23.66
CA LEU A 7 -6.10 -0.91 23.95
C LEU A 7 -5.34 -1.16 25.26
N VAL A 8 -4.32 -0.35 25.55
CA VAL A 8 -3.51 -0.46 26.77
C VAL A 8 -4.28 0.00 28.01
N GLU A 9 -5.05 1.08 27.91
CA GLU A 9 -5.74 1.69 29.04
C GLU A 9 -7.08 1.04 29.36
N THR A 10 -7.82 0.58 28.36
CA THR A 10 -9.20 0.07 28.52
C THR A 10 -9.35 -1.41 28.15
N GLY A 11 -8.34 -2.01 27.50
CA GLY A 11 -8.43 -3.37 26.98
C GLY A 11 -9.31 -3.52 25.73
N ALA A 12 -9.85 -2.43 25.19
CA ALA A 12 -10.74 -2.43 24.04
C ALA A 12 -10.49 -1.24 23.11
N VAL A 13 -10.86 -1.40 21.84
CA VAL A 13 -10.90 -0.30 20.88
C VAL A 13 -12.19 -0.40 20.08
N GLU A 14 -12.99 0.68 20.09
CA GLU A 14 -14.29 0.73 19.40
C GLU A 14 -14.12 0.76 17.89
N GLU A 15 -13.12 1.50 17.40
CA GLU A 15 -12.77 1.57 15.98
C GLU A 15 -11.37 1.03 15.75
N TRP A 16 -11.30 -0.17 15.19
CA TRP A 16 -10.05 -0.76 14.71
C TRP A 16 -10.08 -0.96 13.20
N ARG A 17 -8.91 -1.26 12.61
CA ARG A 17 -8.83 -1.60 11.19
C ARG A 17 -9.06 -3.10 10.98
N ASP A 18 -9.75 -3.45 9.90
CA ASP A 18 -10.00 -4.84 9.53
C ASP A 18 -8.83 -5.48 8.78
N ASN A 19 -7.92 -4.65 8.26
CA ASN A 19 -6.78 -5.10 7.47
C ASN A 19 -5.52 -4.28 7.76
N VAL A 20 -4.37 -4.84 7.41
CA VAL A 20 -3.07 -4.17 7.43
C VAL A 20 -2.47 -4.22 6.03
N CYS A 21 -1.82 -3.12 5.63
CA CYS A 21 -1.04 -3.04 4.40
C CYS A 21 0.43 -2.86 4.74
N TYR A 22 1.30 -3.48 3.96
CA TYR A 22 2.74 -3.20 3.96
C TYR A 22 3.31 -3.38 2.56
N ASP A 23 4.41 -2.69 2.31
CA ASP A 23 5.16 -2.78 1.06
C ASP A 23 6.28 -3.81 1.19
N PHE A 24 6.61 -4.46 0.08
CA PHE A 24 7.89 -5.18 -0.07
C PHE A 24 8.59 -4.67 -1.32
N GLU A 25 9.85 -4.29 -1.17
CA GLU A 25 10.59 -3.56 -2.20
C GLU A 25 9.87 -2.27 -2.67
N SER A 26 10.22 -1.73 -3.84
CA SER A 26 9.66 -0.48 -4.35
C SER A 26 8.28 -0.62 -4.99
N CYS A 27 7.87 -1.84 -5.37
CA CYS A 27 6.67 -2.06 -6.20
C CYS A 27 5.76 -3.20 -5.72
N GLY A 28 6.13 -3.90 -4.64
CA GLY A 28 5.32 -4.94 -4.04
C GLY A 28 4.31 -4.37 -3.02
N ARG A 29 3.07 -4.83 -3.10
CA ARG A 29 1.99 -4.53 -2.16
C ARG A 29 1.55 -5.81 -1.48
N VAL A 30 1.35 -5.74 -0.16
CA VAL A 30 0.67 -6.80 0.59
C VAL A 30 -0.46 -6.19 1.38
N ILE A 31 -1.64 -6.79 1.28
CA ILE A 31 -2.74 -6.54 2.19
C ILE A 31 -3.13 -7.83 2.91
N ARG A 32 -3.39 -7.71 4.20
CA ARG A 32 -3.76 -8.84 5.05
C ARG A 32 -5.01 -8.51 5.85
N SER A 33 -6.05 -9.31 5.68
CA SER A 33 -7.22 -9.39 6.56
C SER A 33 -6.97 -10.38 7.71
N SER A 34 -7.98 -10.63 8.54
CA SER A 34 -7.87 -11.63 9.62
C SER A 34 -7.65 -13.07 9.11
N GLN A 35 -8.08 -13.39 7.89
CA GLN A 35 -8.01 -14.74 7.33
C GLN A 35 -7.09 -14.87 6.14
N TYR A 36 -6.97 -13.86 5.28
CA TYR A 36 -6.19 -14.00 4.05
C TYR A 36 -5.10 -12.94 3.96
N LYS A 37 -4.00 -13.33 3.34
CA LYS A 37 -2.92 -12.43 2.90
C LYS A 37 -2.86 -12.48 1.40
N TYR A 38 -3.02 -11.31 0.77
CA TYR A 38 -2.88 -11.11 -0.66
C TYR A 38 -1.63 -10.27 -0.94
N ALA A 39 -0.78 -10.74 -1.84
CA ALA A 39 0.40 -10.02 -2.29
C ALA A 39 0.40 -9.88 -3.81
N MET A 40 0.76 -8.69 -4.29
CA MET A 40 0.89 -8.39 -5.71
C MET A 40 2.05 -7.44 -5.94
N ALA A 41 2.43 -7.26 -7.20
CA ALA A 41 3.46 -6.32 -7.56
C ALA A 41 3.10 -5.54 -8.82
N TYR A 42 3.57 -4.30 -8.88
CA TYR A 42 3.63 -3.52 -10.09
C TYR A 42 4.99 -3.71 -10.75
N LYS A 43 5.05 -3.50 -12.07
CA LYS A 43 6.29 -3.41 -12.82
C LYS A 43 7.00 -2.13 -12.42
N HIS A 44 8.25 -2.28 -11.98
CA HIS A 44 9.11 -1.15 -11.70
C HIS A 44 9.42 -0.37 -12.99
N SER A 45 9.27 0.95 -12.96
CA SER A 45 9.57 1.83 -14.11
C SER A 45 11.06 1.93 -14.43
N GLY A 46 11.94 1.59 -13.48
CA GLY A 46 13.39 1.74 -13.59
C GLY A 46 13.93 3.07 -13.03
N PHE A 47 13.07 3.97 -12.56
CA PHE A 47 13.44 5.30 -12.06
C PHE A 47 13.02 5.45 -10.60
N TYR A 48 13.99 5.64 -9.70
CA TYR A 48 13.78 5.58 -8.24
C TYR A 48 13.21 6.87 -7.62
N ASP A 49 13.28 8.02 -8.30
CA ASP A 49 13.18 9.33 -7.63
C ASP A 49 12.29 10.38 -8.30
N ASP A 50 11.52 10.05 -9.34
CA ASP A 50 10.54 11.01 -9.83
C ASP A 50 9.34 10.99 -8.87
N LEU A 51 9.27 12.03 -8.01
CA LEU A 51 8.02 12.43 -7.35
C LEU A 51 6.92 12.30 -8.41
N LEU A 52 5.79 11.65 -8.09
CA LEU A 52 4.67 11.66 -9.03
C LEU A 52 4.27 13.11 -9.21
N VAL A 53 4.68 13.71 -10.31
CA VAL A 53 4.33 15.08 -10.67
C VAL A 53 3.55 15.02 -11.95
N ASP A 54 2.45 15.74 -11.98
CA ASP A 54 1.70 15.91 -13.21
C ASP A 54 2.60 16.63 -14.24
N ALA A 55 2.84 15.99 -15.39
CA ALA A 55 3.78 16.46 -16.40
C ALA A 55 3.42 17.82 -17.03
N LYS A 56 2.17 18.29 -16.86
CA LYS A 56 1.71 19.59 -17.37
C LYS A 56 1.81 20.70 -16.33
N THR A 57 1.68 20.36 -15.05
CA THR A 57 1.54 21.35 -13.96
C THR A 57 2.69 21.32 -12.95
N GLY A 58 3.52 20.27 -12.95
CA GLY A 58 4.61 20.05 -12.00
C GLY A 58 4.16 19.80 -10.56
N GLN A 59 2.86 19.63 -10.32
CA GLN A 59 2.30 19.42 -8.98
C GLN A 59 2.35 17.94 -8.59
N PRO A 60 2.52 17.62 -7.29
CA PRO A 60 2.38 16.25 -6.80
C PRO A 60 1.04 15.64 -7.22
N LYS A 61 1.10 14.43 -7.79
CA LYS A 61 -0.03 13.65 -8.26
C LYS A 61 -0.23 12.45 -7.36
N ALA A 62 -1.49 12.15 -7.04
CA ALA A 62 -1.84 10.95 -6.29
C ALA A 62 -1.38 9.69 -7.04
N PHE A 63 -1.14 8.61 -6.28
CA PHE A 63 -0.99 7.30 -6.88
C PHE A 63 -2.31 6.93 -7.56
N GLU A 64 -2.29 6.78 -8.88
CA GLU A 64 -3.41 6.21 -9.63
C GLU A 64 -3.00 4.80 -10.10
N PRO A 65 -3.47 3.73 -9.43
CA PRO A 65 -3.17 2.36 -9.82
C PRO A 65 -3.51 2.14 -11.30
N GLY A 66 -2.55 1.65 -12.10
CA GLY A 66 -2.75 1.32 -13.52
C GLY A 66 -2.68 2.48 -14.51
N GLN A 67 -2.29 3.69 -14.09
CA GLN A 67 -2.16 4.83 -15.00
C GLN A 67 -0.71 5.06 -15.47
N GLY A 68 -0.48 4.98 -16.77
CA GLY A 68 0.81 5.27 -17.43
C GLY A 68 1.79 4.08 -17.50
N HIS A 69 2.97 4.30 -18.10
CA HIS A 69 4.03 3.29 -18.24
C HIS A 69 4.76 2.98 -16.93
N THR A 70 4.44 3.69 -15.85
CA THR A 70 5.16 3.69 -14.58
C THR A 70 4.71 2.59 -13.62
N TYR A 71 3.47 2.09 -13.75
CA TYR A 71 2.89 1.06 -12.86
C TYR A 71 2.00 0.08 -13.63
N GLU A 72 2.62 -0.83 -14.36
CA GLU A 72 1.92 -1.96 -14.98
C GLU A 72 1.73 -3.06 -13.94
N ARG A 73 0.49 -3.47 -13.63
CA ARG A 73 0.25 -4.60 -12.71
C ARG A 73 0.91 -5.86 -13.28
N LEU A 74 1.76 -6.51 -12.49
CA LEU A 74 2.29 -7.81 -12.89
C LEU A 74 1.17 -8.86 -12.81
N PRO A 75 1.16 -9.83 -13.72
CA PRO A 75 0.11 -10.86 -13.77
C PRO A 75 0.17 -11.82 -12.59
N ARG A 76 1.28 -11.84 -11.84
CA ARG A 76 1.47 -12.74 -10.71
C ARG A 76 0.99 -12.08 -9.42
N CYS A 77 0.18 -12.81 -8.68
CA CYS A 77 -0.19 -12.50 -7.30
C CYS A 77 -0.09 -13.76 -6.45
N LEU A 78 -0.06 -13.58 -5.13
CA LEU A 78 -0.06 -14.64 -4.14
C LEU A 78 -1.26 -14.45 -3.22
N LEU A 79 -1.90 -15.56 -2.85
CA LEU A 79 -2.96 -15.59 -1.84
C LEU A 79 -2.70 -16.73 -0.87
N PHE A 80 -2.71 -16.43 0.43
CA PHE A 80 -2.52 -17.41 1.49
C PHE A 80 -3.65 -17.34 2.51
N ASP A 81 -4.13 -18.50 2.96
CA ASP A 81 -5.06 -18.60 4.09
C ASP A 81 -4.26 -18.61 5.40
N MET A 82 -4.26 -17.48 6.10
CA MET A 82 -3.49 -17.30 7.34
C MET A 82 -4.02 -18.10 8.53
N LYS A 83 -5.23 -18.69 8.44
CA LYS A 83 -5.79 -19.55 9.49
C LYS A 83 -5.47 -21.01 9.24
N ASN A 84 -5.59 -21.47 8.00
CA ASN A 84 -5.40 -22.87 7.63
C ASN A 84 -3.99 -23.17 7.12
N ASP A 85 -3.25 -22.15 6.69
CA ASP A 85 -1.87 -22.22 6.21
C ASP A 85 -1.04 -21.03 6.76
N PRO A 86 -0.78 -21.00 8.08
CA PRO A 86 -0.04 -19.90 8.73
C PRO A 86 1.42 -19.80 8.27
N TRP A 87 1.92 -20.81 7.56
CA TRP A 87 3.29 -20.88 7.03
C TRP A 87 3.38 -20.49 5.56
N GLU A 88 2.27 -20.09 4.93
CA GLU A 88 2.21 -19.58 3.56
C GLU A 88 2.82 -20.57 2.54
N LEU A 89 2.56 -21.87 2.73
CA LEU A 89 3.12 -22.94 1.91
C LEU A 89 2.34 -23.15 0.61
N THR A 90 1.06 -22.77 0.58
CA THR A 90 0.15 -23.01 -0.55
C THR A 90 -0.34 -21.69 -1.12
N ASN A 91 0.11 -21.35 -2.32
CA ASN A 91 -0.45 -20.22 -3.06
C ASN A 91 -1.82 -20.58 -3.66
N LEU A 92 -2.88 -19.92 -3.19
CA LEU A 92 -4.26 -20.12 -3.60
C LEU A 92 -4.69 -19.19 -4.75
N ALA A 93 -3.80 -18.34 -5.27
CA ALA A 93 -4.16 -17.29 -6.22
C ALA A 93 -4.72 -17.82 -7.56
N GLU A 94 -4.33 -19.03 -7.96
CA GLU A 94 -4.79 -19.66 -9.21
C GLU A 94 -6.01 -20.57 -8.99
N ASP A 95 -6.44 -20.78 -7.75
CA ASP A 95 -7.62 -21.59 -7.44
C ASP A 95 -8.90 -20.74 -7.66
N PRO A 96 -9.79 -21.11 -8.60
CA PRO A 96 -11.00 -20.35 -8.89
C PRO A 96 -11.96 -20.25 -7.70
N ALA A 97 -11.87 -21.15 -6.71
CA ALA A 97 -12.68 -21.08 -5.49
C ALA A 97 -12.37 -19.81 -4.65
N TYR A 98 -11.21 -19.19 -4.86
CA TYR A 98 -10.75 -18.01 -4.13
C TYR A 98 -10.78 -16.73 -4.97
N ALA A 99 -11.36 -16.75 -6.18
CA ALA A 99 -11.42 -15.58 -7.07
C ALA A 99 -12.08 -14.36 -6.40
N GLU A 100 -13.18 -14.58 -5.68
CA GLU A 100 -13.89 -13.50 -4.95
C GLU A 100 -13.05 -12.94 -3.79
N VAL A 101 -12.23 -13.79 -3.14
CA VAL A 101 -11.33 -13.35 -2.08
C VAL A 101 -10.28 -12.39 -2.64
N ILE A 102 -9.75 -12.69 -3.83
CA ILE A 102 -8.80 -11.81 -4.53
C ILE A 102 -9.45 -10.47 -4.87
N VAL A 103 -10.64 -10.48 -5.47
CA VAL A 103 -11.38 -9.25 -5.81
C VAL A 103 -11.60 -8.39 -4.58
N GLU A 104 -11.99 -8.98 -3.46
CA GLU A 104 -12.20 -8.25 -2.22
C GLU A 104 -10.91 -7.69 -1.63
N HIS A 105 -9.79 -8.43 -1.66
CA HIS A 105 -8.50 -7.92 -1.19
C HIS A 105 -7.95 -6.80 -2.08
N GLU A 106 -8.17 -6.88 -3.39
CA GLU A 106 -7.83 -5.80 -4.31
C GLU A 106 -8.68 -4.55 -4.07
N ARG A 107 -9.97 -4.72 -3.74
CA ARG A 107 -10.85 -3.64 -3.32
C ARG A 107 -10.35 -2.98 -2.03
N MET A 108 -10.03 -3.77 -1.00
CA MET A 108 -9.45 -3.26 0.25
C MET A 108 -8.12 -2.53 0.01
N LEU A 109 -7.21 -3.08 -0.79
CA LEU A 109 -5.92 -2.46 -1.08
C LEU A 109 -6.12 -1.09 -1.73
N ARG A 110 -6.97 -1.03 -2.74
CA ARG A 110 -7.27 0.20 -3.48
C ARG A 110 -7.93 1.25 -2.59
N ASP A 111 -9.03 0.88 -1.93
CA ASP A 111 -9.93 1.84 -1.28
C ASP A 111 -9.40 2.25 0.11
N ASP A 112 -8.81 1.33 0.86
CA ASP A 112 -8.35 1.60 2.23
C ASP A 112 -6.95 2.18 2.30
N TRP A 113 -6.10 1.90 1.30
CA TRP A 113 -4.67 2.25 1.33
C TRP A 113 -4.20 3.04 0.12
N GLU A 114 -4.25 2.49 -1.09
CA GLU A 114 -3.65 3.11 -2.27
C GLU A 114 -4.29 4.47 -2.60
N ALA A 115 -5.62 4.61 -2.45
CA ALA A 115 -6.32 5.88 -2.63
C ALA A 115 -5.90 6.99 -1.65
N LYS A 116 -5.23 6.62 -0.55
CA LYS A 116 -4.72 7.52 0.49
C LYS A 116 -3.21 7.71 0.42
N MET A 117 -2.51 6.97 -0.45
CA MET A 117 -1.08 7.11 -0.65
C MET A 117 -0.81 8.37 -1.48
N ILE A 118 0.08 9.23 -0.96
CA ILE A 118 0.63 10.38 -1.69
C ILE A 118 2.08 10.04 -2.04
N PRO A 119 2.36 9.65 -3.28
CA PRO A 119 3.72 9.32 -3.71
C PRO A 119 4.65 10.52 -3.56
N GLY A 120 5.87 10.25 -3.10
CA GLY A 120 6.87 11.29 -2.87
C GLY A 120 6.89 11.89 -1.45
N SER A 121 5.91 11.55 -0.59
CA SER A 121 5.98 11.89 0.83
C SER A 121 6.93 10.94 1.55
N HIS A 122 8.24 11.17 1.44
CA HIS A 122 9.21 10.45 2.25
C HIS A 122 8.97 10.76 3.74
N PHE A 123 8.52 9.78 4.52
CA PHE A 123 8.34 9.93 5.96
C PHE A 123 9.61 9.53 6.70
N ASP A 124 10.54 10.47 6.82
CA ASP A 124 11.73 10.32 7.66
C ASP A 124 11.33 10.41 9.16
N ARG A 125 11.27 9.26 9.86
CA ARG A 125 11.24 9.27 11.33
C ARG A 125 12.62 9.70 11.83
N GLY A 126 12.81 11.00 12.07
CA GLY A 126 13.96 11.51 12.81
C GLY A 126 14.62 12.79 12.30
N LYS A 127 14.21 13.37 11.16
CA LYS A 127 14.72 14.68 10.75
C LYS A 127 13.81 15.79 11.26
N ARG A 128 14.36 16.67 12.11
CA ARG A 128 13.73 17.96 12.44
C ARG A 128 13.38 18.66 11.13
N ALA A 129 12.16 19.20 11.05
CA ALA A 129 11.71 20.02 9.95
C ALA A 129 12.77 21.09 9.65
N SER A 130 13.49 20.91 8.55
CA SER A 130 14.39 21.93 8.01
C SER A 130 13.52 22.84 7.18
N ALA A 131 13.41 24.10 7.61
CA ALA A 131 12.53 25.10 7.03
C ALA A 131 12.58 25.14 5.50
N ILE A 132 11.40 25.08 4.88
CA ILE A 132 11.19 25.40 3.47
C ILE A 132 11.69 26.85 3.26
N ARG A 133 12.84 27.02 2.61
CA ARG A 133 13.23 28.33 2.07
C ARG A 133 12.41 28.58 0.81
N LEU A 134 11.36 29.39 0.96
CA LEU A 134 10.71 30.03 -0.19
C LEU A 134 11.71 31.03 -0.78
N ASN A 135 12.24 30.71 -1.97
CA ASN A 135 12.98 31.68 -2.79
C ASN A 135 12.04 32.84 -3.13
N ARG A 136 12.32 34.04 -2.61
CA ARG A 136 11.78 35.29 -3.17
C ARG A 136 12.67 35.72 -4.34
N PRO A 137 12.12 36.17 -5.47
CA PRO A 137 12.91 36.78 -6.53
C PRO A 137 13.45 38.15 -6.08
N LEU A 138 14.60 38.50 -6.67
CA LEU A 138 15.41 39.70 -6.43
C LEU A 138 14.64 41.01 -6.62
#